data_AF-A0A482VWL0-F1
#
_entry.id   AF-A0A482VWL0-F1
#
_cell.length_a   1.000
_cell.length_b   1.000
_cell.length_c   1.000
_cell.angle_alpha   90.00
_cell.angle_beta   90.00
_cell.angle_gamma   90.00
#
_symmetry.space_group_name_H-M   'P 1'
#
loop_
_entity.id
_entity.type
_entity.pdbx_description
1 polymer ?
#
loop_
_entity_poly.entity_id
_entity_poly.type
_entity_poly.pdbx_seq_one_letter_code
_entity_poly.pdbx_strand_id
1 'polypeptide(L)' 'MFRRKAFLHWYLGEGMDELEFTEAESNLIDLISEYQQYQDAEVDDYDETDEEQQQETEGQ' A
#
# COMPACT_ATOMS: atom_id res chain seq x y z
N MET A 1 5.37 -2.34 -17.09
CA MET A 1 6.54 -2.06 -17.95
C MET A 1 7.70 -3.00 -17.64
N PHE A 2 8.11 -3.12 -16.37
CA PHE A 2 9.20 -4.02 -15.93
C PHE A 2 8.99 -5.49 -16.32
N ARG A 3 7.80 -6.07 -16.09
CA ARG A 3 7.46 -7.45 -16.52
C ARG A 3 7.58 -7.72 -18.03
N ARG A 4 7.54 -6.67 -18.86
CA ARG A 4 7.72 -6.77 -20.32
C ARG A 4 9.13 -6.37 -20.76
N LYS A 5 10.05 -6.19 -19.81
CA LYS A 5 11.42 -5.73 -20.01
C LYS A 5 11.53 -4.46 -20.87
N ALA A 6 10.50 -3.62 -20.87
CA ALA A 6 10.46 -2.42 -21.69
C ALA A 6 11.41 -1.36 -21.11
N PHE A 7 12.27 -0.80 -21.96
CA PHE A 7 13.21 0.30 -21.65
C PHE A 7 14.31 -0.01 -20.60
N LEU A 8 14.49 -1.27 -20.18
CA LEU A 8 15.51 -1.66 -19.19
C LEU A 8 16.94 -1.30 -19.59
N HIS A 9 17.26 -1.37 -20.89
CA HIS A 9 18.62 -1.15 -21.40
C HIS A 9 19.20 0.24 -21.07
N TRP A 10 18.36 1.26 -20.86
CA TRP A 10 18.83 2.59 -20.46
C TRP A 10 19.36 2.63 -19.02
N TYR A 11 18.85 1.74 -18.16
CA TYR A 11 19.26 1.69 -16.76
C TYR A 11 20.40 0.69 -16.54
N LEU A 12 20.33 -0.48 -17.20
CA LEU A 12 21.42 -1.44 -17.18
C LEU A 12 22.70 -0.87 -17.82
N GLY A 13 22.56 -0.01 -18.83
CA GLY A 13 23.69 0.67 -19.48
C GLY A 13 24.43 1.67 -18.58
N GLU A 14 23.77 2.17 -17.54
CA GLU A 14 24.35 3.07 -16.52
C GLU A 14 24.92 2.29 -15.32
N GLY A 15 24.90 0.95 -15.37
CA GLY A 15 25.50 0.08 -14.35
C GLY A 15 24.54 -0.45 -13.29
N MET A 16 23.23 -0.24 -13.45
CA MET A 16 22.19 -0.81 -12.59
C MET A 16 22.04 -2.32 -12.86
N ASP A 17 21.76 -3.13 -11.83
CA ASP A 17 21.48 -4.57 -11.96
C ASP A 17 19.97 -4.83 -12.17
N GLU A 18 19.61 -5.93 -12.87
CA GLU A 18 18.21 -6.34 -13.00
C GLU A 18 17.56 -6.66 -11.63
N LEU A 19 18.35 -7.13 -10.65
CA LEU A 19 17.89 -7.43 -9.29
C LEU A 19 17.45 -6.17 -8.54
N GLU A 20 18.13 -5.04 -8.76
CA GLU A 20 17.80 -3.76 -8.09
C GLU A 20 16.39 -3.27 -8.45
N PHE A 21 15.86 -3.64 -9.62
CA PHE A 21 14.47 -3.35 -9.97
C PHE A 21 13.47 -4.17 -9.15
N THR A 22 13.79 -5.43 -8.86
CA THR A 22 12.92 -6.31 -8.07
C THR A 22 12.96 -5.90 -6.60
N GLU A 23 14.12 -5.47 -6.11
CA GLU A 23 14.26 -4.89 -4.77
C GLU A 23 13.49 -3.58 -4.64
N ALA A 24 13.59 -2.67 -5.61
CA ALA A 24 12.82 -1.44 -5.64
C ALA A 24 11.30 -1.71 -5.72
N GLU A 25 10.86 -2.71 -6.47
CA GLU A 25 9.45 -3.15 -6.50
C GLU A 25 8.99 -3.65 -5.12
N SER A 26 9.79 -4.48 -4.45
CA SER A 26 9.50 -4.95 -3.08
C SER A 26 9.37 -3.78 -2.11
N ASN A 27 10.35 -2.86 -2.09
CA ASN A 27 10.35 -1.72 -1.19
C ASN A 27 9.10 -0.84 -1.37
N LEU A 28 8.64 -0.66 -2.61
CA LEU A 28 7.40 0.08 -2.88
C LEU A 28 6.15 -0.66 -2.41
N ILE A 29 6.12 -1.99 -2.58
CA ILE A 29 5.00 -2.83 -2.10
C ILE A 29 4.93 -2.79 -0.57
N ASP A 30 6.07 -2.89 0.11
CA ASP A 30 6.14 -2.84 1.57
C ASP A 30 5.61 -1.49 2.08
N LEU A 31 6.04 -0.38 1.48
CA LEU A 31 5.54 0.96 1.82
C LEU A 31 4.02 1.09 1.62
N ILE A 32 3.49 0.62 0.48
CA ILE A 32 2.04 0.64 0.22
C ILE A 32 1.29 -0.18 1.29
N SER A 33 1.85 -1.33 1.65
CA SER A 33 1.24 -2.23 2.64
C SER A 33 1.22 -1.60 4.04
N GLU A 34 2.28 -0.89 4.43
CA GLU A 34 2.32 -0.13 5.69
C GLU A 34 1.21 0.92 5.73
N TYR A 35 1.04 1.71 4.67
CA TYR A 35 -0.04 2.71 4.60
C TYR A 35 -1.44 2.08 4.64
N GLN A 36 -1.63 0.95 3.94
CA GLN A 36 -2.91 0.24 3.97
C GLN A 36 -3.20 -0.29 5.39
N GLN A 37 -2.18 -0.82 6.07
CA GLN A 37 -2.32 -1.29 7.45
C GLN A 37 -2.74 -0.16 8.40
N TYR A 38 -2.15 1.04 8.27
CA TYR A 38 -2.58 2.20 9.07
C TYR A 38 -4.01 2.63 8.77
N GLN A 39 -4.40 2.64 7.49
CA GLN A 39 -5.78 2.95 7.10
C GLN A 39 -6.76 1.93 7.71
N ASP A 40 -6.48 0.64 7.57
CA ASP A 40 -7.37 -0.42 8.07
C ASP A 40 -7.43 -0.44 9.61
N ALA A 41 -6.33 -0.08 10.29
CA ALA A 41 -6.27 0.02 11.75
C ALA A 41 -7.01 1.26 12.29
N GLU A 42 -7.08 2.37 11.54
CA GLU A 42 -7.91 3.51 11.92
C GLU A 42 -9.40 3.23 11.71
N VAL A 43 -9.77 2.49 10.66
CA VAL A 43 -11.17 2.18 10.36
C VAL A 43 -11.81 1.30 11.44
N ASP A 44 -11.06 0.42 12.10
CA ASP A 44 -11.55 -0.40 13.23
C ASP A 44 -11.96 0.45 14.46
N ASP A 45 -11.36 1.63 14.67
CA ASP A 45 -11.70 2.55 15.78
C ASP A 45 -12.92 3.44 15.45
N TYR A 46 -13.17 3.70 14.16
CA TYR A 46 -14.31 4.51 13.70
C TYR A 46 -15.58 3.71 13.41
N ASP A 47 -15.50 2.44 13.00
CA ASP A 47 -16.68 1.60 12.74
C ASP A 47 -17.41 1.21 14.06
N GLU A 48 -16.69 1.01 15.17
CA GLU A 48 -17.34 0.77 16.48
C GLU A 48 -18.06 2.03 17.01
N THR A 49 -17.58 3.24 16.68
CA THR A 49 -18.20 4.48 17.18
C THR A 49 -19.45 4.92 16.40
N ASP A 50 -19.61 4.53 15.13
CA ASP A 50 -20.80 4.86 14.32
C ASP A 50 -21.98 3.90 14.60
N GLU A 51 -21.73 2.65 15.01
CA GLU A 51 -22.77 1.70 15.39
C GLU A 51 -23.37 1.99 16.79
N GLU A 52 -22.55 2.46 17.74
CA GLU A 52 -23.02 2.83 19.09
C GLU A 52 -23.88 4.11 19.08
N GLN A 53 -23.52 5.10 18.25
CA GLN A 53 -24.27 6.35 18.13
C GLN A 53 -25.65 6.17 17.46
N GLN A 54 -25.79 5.23 16.52
CA GLN A 54 -27.08 4.93 15.90
C GLN A 54 -28.06 4.28 16.88
N GLN A 55 -27.60 3.36 17.74
CA GLN A 55 -28.44 2.70 18.73
C GLN A 55 -28.95 3.65 19.84
N GLU A 56 -28.17 4.66 20.24
CA GLU A 56 -28.63 5.68 21.19
C GLU A 56 -29.72 6.60 20.61
N THR A 57 -29.66 6.90 19.31
CA THR A 57 -30.64 7.77 18.65
C THR A 57 -31.96 7.09 18.31
N GLU A 58 -31.97 5.77 18.08
CA GLU A 58 -33.20 5.01 17.81
C GLU A 58 -33.91 4.52 19.10
N GLY A 59 -33.24 4.64 20.26
CA GLY A 59 -33.77 4.25 21.57
C GLY A 59 -34.53 5.34 22.34
N GLN A 60 -34.74 6.54 21.78
CA GLN A 60 -35.46 7.66 22.40
C GLN A 60 -36.77 8.01 21.71
#